data_AF-A0A6V7VZZ3-F1
#
_entry.id   AF-A0A6V7VZZ3-F1
#
_cell.length_a   1.000
_cell.length_b   1.000
_cell.length_c   1.000
_cell.angle_alpha   90.00
_cell.angle_beta   90.00
_cell.angle_gamma   90.00
#
_symmetry.space_group_name_H-M   'P 1'
#
loop_
_entity.id
_entity.type
_entity.pdbx_description
1 polymer ?
#
loop_
_entity_poly.entity_id
_entity_poly.type
_entity_poly.pdbx_seq_one_letter_code
_entity_poly.pdbx_strand_id
1 'polypeptide(L)'
;MSSSDLRPIVSFEVVPEHCIRNDQLELILGTPINQVINGIQNVYRTIKNVELTYCTKEPFGRDITITLQNNGIRMYFDSHSQVLRMIELFDFSHVTLHYCHNVFSSPEEPADVGKVEKCFGATVPGVYDEKQQKYIMNWRGVSFCFPAKESSSVQASYAHGLSSLSFASSALPQLERMTLFNGLSPAKMKTPEIPQVVYCGNPRIVLAENINSEDGRLIGLKIKFKIEEVTDHSVDELQLVEIERPIFFNDTQEAVMTKLGAPSKIYYKSEEKMLIQRSTTGSERLNDGEDDKADFFFNYFSLGMVGFNF
;
A
#
# COMPACT_ATOMS: atom_id res chain seq x y z
N MET A 1 -21.42 1.00 32.82
CA MET A 1 -21.18 2.03 31.79
C MET A 1 -19.78 1.78 31.25
N SER A 2 -19.67 0.99 30.18
CA SER A 2 -18.39 0.72 29.54
C SER A 2 -17.89 2.02 28.92
N SER A 3 -16.61 2.32 29.11
CA SER A 3 -15.86 3.28 28.31
C SER A 3 -16.18 3.03 26.84
N SER A 4 -17.07 3.84 26.25
CA SER A 4 -17.21 3.89 24.81
C SER A 4 -15.85 4.31 24.28
N ASP A 5 -15.18 3.42 23.55
CA ASP A 5 -13.93 3.70 22.88
C ASP A 5 -14.06 5.01 22.11
N LEU A 6 -13.53 6.10 22.67
CA LEU A 6 -13.37 7.39 22.02
C LEU A 6 -12.27 7.20 20.98
N ARG A 7 -12.61 6.50 19.90
CA ARG A 7 -11.76 6.41 18.71
C ARG A 7 -11.55 7.83 18.21
N PRO A 8 -10.31 8.30 18.06
CA PRO A 8 -10.06 9.66 17.59
C PRO A 8 -10.59 9.80 16.16
N ILE A 9 -11.30 10.89 15.89
CA ILE A 9 -11.65 11.28 14.53
C ILE A 9 -10.36 11.72 13.84
N VAL A 10 -10.09 11.13 12.67
CA VAL A 10 -8.92 11.47 11.87
C VAL A 10 -9.38 12.29 10.66
N SER A 11 -8.74 13.42 10.41
CA SER A 11 -9.00 14.21 9.23
C SER A 11 -8.05 13.83 8.10
N PHE A 12 -8.55 13.78 6.86
CA PHE A 12 -7.75 13.59 5.65
C PHE A 12 -8.14 14.60 4.58
N GLU A 13 -7.14 15.20 3.94
CA GLU A 13 -7.28 15.87 2.65
C GLU A 13 -7.27 14.81 1.54
N VAL A 14 -8.25 14.90 0.65
CA VAL A 14 -8.37 14.06 -0.54
C VAL A 14 -7.79 14.82 -1.73
N VAL A 15 -6.78 14.24 -2.38
CA VAL A 15 -6.18 14.78 -3.60
C VAL A 15 -6.42 13.77 -4.74
N PRO A 16 -7.44 13.99 -5.60
CA PRO A 16 -7.76 13.10 -6.72
C PRO A 16 -6.53 12.75 -7.57
N GLU A 17 -6.46 11.50 -8.03
CA GLU A 17 -5.32 10.91 -8.76
C GLU A 17 -4.00 10.79 -7.99
N HIS A 18 -3.94 11.28 -6.75
CA HIS A 18 -2.66 11.40 -6.05
C HIS A 18 -2.65 10.69 -4.70
N CYS A 19 -3.40 11.18 -3.71
CA CYS A 19 -3.28 10.67 -2.33
C CYS A 19 -4.51 10.98 -1.46
N ILE A 20 -4.56 10.34 -0.30
CA ILE A 20 -5.19 10.92 0.88
C ILE A 20 -4.11 11.20 1.92
N ARG A 21 -4.15 12.37 2.58
CA ARG A 21 -3.07 12.80 3.47
C ARG A 21 -3.55 13.63 4.65
N ASN A 22 -2.73 13.66 5.69
CA ASN A 22 -2.80 14.62 6.79
C ASN A 22 -1.39 14.87 7.34
N ASP A 23 -1.29 15.67 8.40
CA ASP A 23 -0.02 16.08 9.00
C ASP A 23 0.85 14.91 9.51
N GLN A 24 0.27 13.72 9.71
CA GLN A 24 0.97 12.55 10.25
C GLN A 24 1.19 11.45 9.22
N LEU A 25 0.28 11.29 8.26
CA LEU A 25 0.24 10.16 7.33
C LEU A 25 -0.17 10.61 5.93
N GLU A 26 0.67 10.28 4.94
CA GLU A 26 0.35 10.42 3.53
C GLU A 26 0.25 9.05 2.87
N LEU A 27 -0.88 8.77 2.23
CA LEU A 27 -1.13 7.54 1.47
C LEU A 27 -1.18 7.91 -0.02
N ILE A 28 -0.01 7.89 -0.66
CA ILE A 28 0.18 8.33 -2.05
C ILE A 28 0.11 7.12 -3.00
N LEU A 29 -0.71 7.22 -4.04
CA LEU A 29 -0.76 6.21 -5.10
C LEU A 29 0.64 6.01 -5.73
N GLY A 30 0.98 4.77 -6.05
CA GLY A 30 2.30 4.37 -6.57
C GLY A 30 3.33 4.07 -5.47
N THR A 31 3.04 4.38 -4.21
CA THR A 31 3.94 4.07 -3.09
C THR A 31 4.04 2.55 -2.88
N PRO A 32 5.26 1.99 -2.77
CA PRO A 32 5.48 0.59 -2.40
C PRO A 32 4.86 0.20 -1.07
N ILE A 33 4.39 -1.04 -0.97
CA ILE A 33 3.78 -1.58 0.24
C ILE A 33 4.67 -1.47 1.48
N ASN A 34 5.98 -1.71 1.35
CA ASN A 34 6.91 -1.64 2.47
C ASN A 34 7.04 -0.20 3.02
N GLN A 35 7.01 0.80 2.15
CA GLN A 35 7.04 2.21 2.55
C GLN A 35 5.73 2.66 3.20
N VAL A 36 4.59 2.20 2.68
CA VAL A 36 3.28 2.43 3.33
C VAL A 36 3.24 1.78 4.73
N ILE A 37 3.75 0.56 4.87
CA ILE A 37 3.85 -0.11 6.17
C ILE A 37 4.72 0.69 7.14
N ASN A 38 5.89 1.17 6.70
CA ASN A 38 6.76 2.03 7.52
C ASN A 38 6.03 3.32 7.94
N GLY A 39 5.33 3.97 7.03
CA GLY A 39 4.52 5.17 7.32
C GLY A 39 3.47 4.91 8.38
N ILE A 40 2.70 3.82 8.25
CA ILE A 40 1.69 3.41 9.24
C ILE A 40 2.33 3.10 10.60
N GLN A 41 3.48 2.42 10.61
CA GLN A 41 4.22 2.10 11.84
C GLN A 41 4.68 3.36 12.57
N ASN A 42 5.03 4.43 11.86
CA ASN A 42 5.43 5.70 12.47
C ASN A 42 4.27 6.45 13.15
N VAL A 43 3.02 6.12 12.81
CA VAL A 43 1.80 6.73 13.38
C VAL A 43 0.94 5.77 14.20
N TYR A 44 1.55 4.71 14.76
CA TYR A 44 0.88 3.65 15.52
C TYR A 44 0.02 4.11 16.72
N ARG A 45 0.23 5.35 17.20
CA ARG A 45 -0.59 5.94 18.27
C ARG A 45 -1.98 6.35 17.77
N THR A 46 -2.06 6.82 16.53
CA THR A 46 -3.28 7.31 15.88
C THR A 46 -3.94 6.19 15.08
N ILE A 47 -3.16 5.48 14.26
CA ILE A 47 -3.65 4.38 13.41
C ILE A 47 -3.46 3.06 14.14
N LYS A 48 -4.58 2.36 14.37
CA LYS A 48 -4.64 1.07 15.08
C LYS A 48 -5.50 0.08 14.32
N ASN A 49 -5.41 -1.19 14.69
CA ASN A 49 -6.20 -2.27 14.11
C ASN A 49 -5.98 -2.40 12.59
N VAL A 50 -4.73 -2.67 12.24
CA VAL A 50 -4.26 -2.80 10.86
C VAL A 50 -4.27 -4.28 10.47
N GLU A 51 -4.94 -4.61 9.37
CA GLU A 51 -5.03 -5.97 8.84
C GLU A 51 -4.34 -6.04 7.47
N LEU A 52 -3.51 -7.06 7.27
CA LEU A 52 -2.89 -7.37 5.98
C LEU A 52 -3.54 -8.64 5.42
N THR A 53 -4.10 -8.57 4.22
CA THR A 53 -4.70 -9.72 3.53
C THR A 53 -3.98 -10.00 2.22
N TYR A 54 -3.64 -11.26 1.97
CA TYR A 54 -3.04 -11.73 0.72
C TYR A 54 -3.44 -13.17 0.44
N CYS A 55 -3.37 -13.60 -0.82
CA CYS A 55 -3.69 -14.97 -1.20
C CYS A 55 -2.45 -15.86 -1.11
N THR A 56 -2.45 -16.87 -0.24
CA THR A 56 -1.32 -17.80 -0.13
C THR A 56 -1.27 -18.84 -1.26
N LYS A 57 -2.42 -19.17 -1.86
CA LYS A 57 -2.54 -20.16 -2.94
C LYS A 57 -2.17 -19.58 -4.31
N GLU A 58 -2.57 -18.33 -4.54
CA GLU A 58 -2.36 -17.59 -5.79
C GLU A 58 -1.85 -16.19 -5.46
N PRO A 59 -0.58 -16.04 -5.04
CA PRO A 59 -0.04 -14.77 -4.54
C PRO A 59 -0.08 -13.64 -5.58
N PHE A 60 -0.03 -13.98 -6.87
CA PHE A 60 -0.12 -13.03 -7.98
C PHE A 60 -1.53 -12.87 -8.54
N GLY A 61 -2.49 -13.72 -8.11
CA GLY A 61 -3.85 -13.74 -8.67
C GLY A 61 -4.78 -12.66 -8.10
N ARG A 62 -4.45 -12.11 -6.92
CA ARG A 62 -5.24 -11.08 -6.26
C ARG A 62 -4.34 -10.05 -5.61
N ASP A 63 -4.82 -8.82 -5.54
CA ASP A 63 -4.16 -7.74 -4.83
C ASP A 63 -3.88 -8.11 -3.38
N ILE A 64 -2.80 -7.54 -2.86
CA ILE A 64 -2.54 -7.49 -1.44
C ILE A 64 -3.31 -6.30 -0.89
N THR A 65 -3.97 -6.44 0.26
CA THR A 65 -4.68 -5.33 0.89
C THR A 65 -4.18 -5.04 2.29
N ILE A 66 -4.10 -3.75 2.62
CA ILE A 66 -3.91 -3.29 4.01
C ILE A 66 -5.18 -2.54 4.40
N THR A 67 -5.84 -2.99 5.47
CA THR A 67 -7.07 -2.38 5.96
C THR A 67 -6.83 -1.72 7.32
N LEU A 68 -7.11 -0.41 7.41
CA LEU A 68 -7.16 0.36 8.65
C LEU A 68 -8.59 0.27 9.20
N GLN A 69 -8.91 -0.81 9.91
CA GLN A 69 -10.27 -1.15 10.31
C GLN A 69 -10.95 -0.04 11.14
N ASN A 70 -10.18 0.62 12.01
CA ASN A 70 -10.71 1.68 12.86
C ASN A 70 -11.04 2.98 12.10
N ASN A 71 -10.44 3.18 10.93
CA ASN A 71 -10.60 4.38 10.11
C ASN A 71 -11.43 4.12 8.85
N GLY A 72 -11.85 2.88 8.60
CA GLY A 72 -12.63 2.55 7.40
C GLY A 72 -11.86 2.73 6.09
N ILE A 73 -10.53 2.62 6.11
CA ILE A 73 -9.66 2.80 4.92
C ILE A 73 -9.08 1.45 4.52
N ARG A 74 -9.12 1.13 3.24
CA ARG A 74 -8.47 -0.05 2.65
C ARG A 74 -7.59 0.36 1.49
N MET A 75 -6.35 -0.07 1.52
CA MET A 75 -5.35 0.13 0.49
C MET A 75 -5.20 -1.15 -0.32
N TYR A 76 -5.18 -1.02 -1.65
CA TYR A 76 -5.00 -2.13 -2.58
C TYR A 76 -3.65 -1.99 -3.27
N PHE A 77 -2.82 -3.01 -3.14
CA PHE A 77 -1.51 -3.10 -3.76
C PHE A 77 -1.56 -4.12 -4.90
N ASP A 78 -1.02 -3.71 -6.04
CA ASP A 78 -0.90 -4.61 -7.18
C ASP A 78 -0.11 -5.87 -6.81
N SER A 79 -0.60 -7.03 -7.21
CA SER A 79 -0.04 -8.32 -6.79
C SER A 79 1.38 -8.58 -7.31
N HIS A 80 1.77 -7.96 -8.43
CA HIS A 80 3.07 -8.15 -9.06
C HIS A 80 4.05 -7.05 -8.64
N SER A 81 3.65 -5.80 -8.83
CA SER A 81 4.51 -4.64 -8.59
C SER A 81 4.50 -4.17 -7.13
N GLN A 82 3.55 -4.63 -6.31
CA GLN A 82 3.38 -4.30 -4.90
C GLN A 82 3.32 -2.79 -4.61
N VAL A 83 2.84 -2.01 -5.58
CA VAL A 83 2.60 -0.57 -5.44
C VAL A 83 1.13 -0.30 -5.14
N LEU A 84 0.88 0.72 -4.32
CA LEU A 84 -0.46 1.18 -3.97
C LEU A 84 -1.19 1.65 -5.23
N ARG A 85 -2.23 0.93 -5.68
CA ARG A 85 -2.96 1.26 -6.91
C ARG A 85 -4.32 1.90 -6.67
N MET A 86 -4.92 1.66 -5.50
CA MET A 86 -6.24 2.16 -5.15
C MET A 86 -6.37 2.30 -3.63
N ILE A 87 -7.11 3.31 -3.19
CA ILE A 87 -7.50 3.52 -1.80
C ILE A 87 -9.03 3.59 -1.73
N GLU A 88 -9.64 2.74 -0.92
CA GLU A 88 -11.08 2.66 -0.69
C GLU A 88 -11.39 3.14 0.73
N LEU A 89 -12.33 4.07 0.87
CA LEU A 89 -12.96 4.39 2.15
C LEU A 89 -14.35 3.74 2.17
N PHE A 90 -14.61 2.95 3.21
CA PHE A 90 -15.83 2.15 3.36
C PHE A 90 -16.56 2.37 4.69
N ASP A 91 -15.96 3.10 5.63
CA ASP A 91 -16.62 3.56 6.87
C ASP A 91 -16.14 4.98 7.19
N PHE A 92 -17.09 5.92 7.29
CA PHE A 92 -16.83 7.34 7.51
C PHE A 92 -17.11 7.77 8.96
N SER A 93 -17.45 6.83 9.85
CA SER A 93 -17.85 7.12 11.24
C SER A 93 -16.76 7.79 12.09
N HIS A 94 -15.49 7.68 11.69
CA HIS A 94 -14.34 8.24 12.42
C HIS A 94 -13.38 9.01 11.50
N VAL A 95 -13.90 9.51 10.37
CA VAL A 95 -13.10 10.22 9.38
C VAL A 95 -13.78 11.50 8.93
N THR A 96 -13.02 12.60 8.92
CA THR A 96 -13.41 13.86 8.28
C THR A 96 -12.64 14.01 6.98
N LEU A 97 -13.32 14.36 5.89
CA LEU A 97 -12.74 14.47 4.56
C LEU A 97 -12.79 15.90 4.05
N HIS A 98 -11.64 16.38 3.61
CA HIS A 98 -11.47 17.69 3.00
C HIS A 98 -11.14 17.56 1.51
N TYR A 99 -11.64 18.48 0.71
CA TYR A 99 -11.23 18.67 -0.68
C TYR A 99 -11.07 20.18 -0.95
N CYS A 100 -9.89 20.59 -1.40
CA CYS A 100 -9.55 22.01 -1.60
C CYS A 100 -9.90 22.88 -0.36
N HIS A 101 -9.47 22.41 0.82
CA HIS A 101 -9.74 23.02 2.14
C HIS A 101 -11.21 23.00 2.63
N ASN A 102 -12.17 22.53 1.83
CA ASN A 102 -13.57 22.41 2.24
C ASN A 102 -13.86 21.03 2.83
N VAL A 103 -14.49 20.98 4.00
CA VAL A 103 -15.04 19.72 4.54
C VAL A 103 -16.26 19.34 3.70
N PHE A 104 -16.22 18.15 3.09
CA PHE A 104 -17.37 17.63 2.34
C PHE A 104 -18.03 16.41 3.02
N SER A 105 -17.33 15.76 3.96
CA SER A 105 -17.85 14.67 4.77
C SER A 105 -17.27 14.74 6.18
N SER A 106 -18.10 14.56 7.20
CA SER A 106 -17.67 14.36 8.59
C SER A 106 -18.58 13.32 9.26
N PRO A 107 -18.21 12.76 10.42
CA PRO A 107 -19.07 11.81 11.13
C PRO A 107 -20.43 12.39 11.53
N GLU A 108 -20.48 13.68 11.86
CA GLU A 108 -21.72 14.39 12.23
C GLU A 108 -22.53 14.81 11.00
N GLU A 109 -21.84 15.11 9.91
CA GLU A 109 -22.43 15.59 8.66
C GLU A 109 -21.92 14.77 7.46
N PRO A 110 -22.42 13.53 7.27
CA PRO A 110 -21.97 12.68 6.17
C PRO A 110 -22.17 13.34 4.80
N ALA A 111 -21.29 13.00 3.86
CA ALA A 111 -21.47 13.39 2.47
C ALA A 111 -22.71 12.73 1.87
N ASP A 112 -23.47 13.49 1.10
CA ASP A 112 -24.52 13.02 0.20
C ASP A 112 -24.16 13.38 -1.25
N VAL A 113 -25.00 12.97 -2.19
CA VAL A 113 -24.83 13.24 -3.63
C VAL A 113 -24.65 14.75 -3.89
N GLY A 114 -25.48 15.60 -3.28
CA GLY A 114 -25.47 17.04 -3.51
C GLY A 114 -24.22 17.73 -2.96
N LYS A 115 -23.72 17.29 -1.80
CA LYS A 115 -22.44 17.78 -1.25
C LYS A 115 -21.26 17.41 -2.13
N VAL A 116 -21.22 16.17 -2.62
CA VAL A 116 -20.14 15.72 -3.51
C VAL A 116 -20.17 16.50 -4.82
N GLU A 117 -21.33 16.65 -5.45
CA GLU A 117 -21.48 17.48 -6.67
C GLU A 117 -21.07 18.94 -6.44
N LYS A 118 -21.47 19.52 -5.32
CA LYS A 118 -21.11 20.89 -4.96
C LYS A 118 -19.60 21.05 -4.76
N CYS A 119 -18.93 20.06 -4.16
CA CYS A 119 -17.50 20.13 -3.84
C CYS A 119 -16.60 19.80 -5.04
N PHE A 120 -16.95 18.78 -5.83
CA PHE A 120 -16.13 18.29 -6.93
C PHE A 120 -16.55 18.85 -8.30
N GLY A 121 -17.68 19.54 -8.37
CA GLY A 121 -18.19 20.17 -9.58
C GLY A 121 -18.82 19.18 -10.56
N ALA A 122 -19.06 19.65 -11.79
CA ALA A 122 -19.70 18.86 -12.82
C ALA A 122 -18.87 17.62 -13.21
N THR A 123 -19.57 16.52 -13.46
CA THR A 123 -18.96 15.26 -13.90
C THR A 123 -19.80 14.56 -14.97
N VAL A 124 -19.26 13.47 -15.52
CA VAL A 124 -20.02 12.51 -16.34
C VAL A 124 -21.20 12.00 -15.50
N PRO A 125 -22.41 11.88 -16.06
CA PRO A 125 -23.56 11.37 -15.33
C PRO A 125 -23.24 10.07 -14.59
N GLY A 126 -23.66 9.97 -13.33
CA GLY A 126 -23.43 8.76 -12.54
C GLY A 126 -24.13 7.55 -13.15
N VAL A 127 -23.53 6.39 -12.92
CA VAL A 127 -23.96 5.10 -13.46
C VAL A 127 -24.68 4.33 -12.37
N TYR A 128 -25.86 3.81 -12.69
CA TYR A 128 -26.60 2.91 -11.82
C TYR A 128 -26.19 1.45 -12.08
N ASP A 129 -25.69 0.79 -11.05
CA ASP A 129 -25.44 -0.66 -11.04
C ASP A 129 -26.64 -1.36 -10.40
N GLU A 130 -27.52 -1.92 -11.24
CA GLU A 130 -28.71 -2.64 -10.82
C GLU A 130 -28.38 -3.89 -10.00
N LYS A 131 -27.26 -4.58 -10.27
CA LYS A 131 -26.91 -5.80 -9.54
C LYS A 131 -26.52 -5.48 -8.10
N GLN A 132 -25.86 -4.35 -7.90
CA GLN A 132 -25.45 -3.92 -6.56
C GLN A 132 -26.42 -2.94 -5.91
N GLN A 133 -27.44 -2.48 -6.64
CA GLN A 133 -28.36 -1.41 -6.23
C GLN A 133 -27.58 -0.15 -5.79
N LYS A 134 -26.60 0.25 -6.61
CA LYS A 134 -25.65 1.31 -6.30
C LYS A 134 -25.65 2.38 -7.37
N TYR A 135 -25.58 3.63 -6.94
CA TYR A 135 -25.37 4.78 -7.82
C TYR A 135 -23.93 5.26 -7.69
N ILE A 136 -23.19 5.26 -8.80
CA ILE A 136 -21.74 5.52 -8.82
C ILE A 136 -21.46 6.76 -9.65
N MET A 137 -20.82 7.76 -9.03
CA MET A 137 -20.36 8.97 -9.68
C MET A 137 -18.84 8.95 -9.79
N ASN A 138 -18.30 9.21 -10.98
CA ASN A 138 -16.87 9.12 -11.24
C ASN A 138 -16.32 10.48 -11.65
N TRP A 139 -15.33 10.99 -10.93
CA TRP A 139 -14.43 12.03 -11.40
C TRP A 139 -13.12 11.39 -11.80
N ARG A 140 -12.28 12.17 -12.49
CA ARG A 140 -10.89 11.77 -12.70
C ARG A 140 -10.21 11.63 -11.33
N GLY A 141 -9.77 10.42 -11.03
CA GLY A 141 -9.03 10.07 -9.83
C GLY A 141 -9.83 9.75 -8.57
N VAL A 142 -11.16 9.92 -8.58
CA VAL A 142 -12.01 9.62 -7.43
C VAL A 142 -13.40 9.17 -7.88
N SER A 143 -13.97 8.19 -7.17
CA SER A 143 -15.32 7.70 -7.39
C SER A 143 -16.09 7.69 -6.06
N PHE A 144 -17.38 7.98 -6.13
CA PHE A 144 -18.29 8.00 -4.99
C PHE A 144 -19.47 7.09 -5.28
N CYS A 145 -19.80 6.25 -4.31
CA CYS A 145 -20.87 5.27 -4.42
C CYS A 145 -21.91 5.52 -3.34
N PHE A 146 -23.16 5.57 -3.76
CA PHE A 146 -24.32 5.80 -2.92
C PHE A 146 -25.30 4.63 -3.04
N PRO A 147 -26.00 4.25 -1.96
CA PRO A 147 -27.05 3.24 -2.02
C PRO A 147 -28.25 3.80 -2.79
N ALA A 148 -28.80 3.01 -3.70
CA ALA A 148 -30.04 3.34 -4.40
C ALA A 148 -31.14 2.40 -3.88
N LYS A 149 -31.92 2.85 -2.90
CA LYS A 149 -33.07 2.08 -2.39
C LYS A 149 -34.28 2.29 -3.30
N GLU A 150 -34.80 1.17 -3.80
CA GLU A 150 -36.00 1.00 -4.65
C GLU A 150 -35.90 1.55 -6.09
N SER A 151 -35.70 0.61 -7.00
CA SER A 151 -35.66 0.73 -8.47
C SER A 151 -36.91 1.32 -9.13
N SER A 152 -38.00 1.56 -8.40
CA SER A 152 -39.24 2.12 -8.95
C SER A 152 -39.19 3.63 -9.19
N SER A 153 -38.25 4.34 -8.56
CA SER A 153 -38.09 5.81 -8.65
C SER A 153 -36.78 6.25 -9.32
N VAL A 154 -35.86 5.33 -9.60
CA VAL A 154 -34.66 5.60 -10.41
C VAL A 154 -35.03 5.40 -11.88
N GLN A 155 -35.94 6.23 -12.41
CA GLN A 155 -36.04 6.36 -13.85
C GLN A 155 -34.83 7.16 -14.32
N ALA A 156 -33.96 6.51 -15.09
CA ALA A 156 -32.95 7.20 -15.90
C ALA A 156 -33.66 8.03 -16.98
N SER A 157 -34.33 9.11 -16.57
CA SER A 157 -34.76 10.14 -17.48
C SER A 157 -33.50 10.89 -17.89
N TYR A 158 -32.99 10.48 -19.05
CA TYR A 158 -32.02 11.22 -19.86
C TYR A 158 -32.60 12.61 -20.16
N ALA A 159 -32.32 13.56 -19.29
CA ALA A 159 -32.50 14.96 -19.53
C ALA A 159 -31.30 15.67 -18.90
N HIS A 160 -30.66 16.52 -19.68
CA HIS A 160 -29.55 17.37 -19.27
C HIS A 160 -29.81 18.02 -17.89
N GLY A 161 -28.95 17.75 -16.90
CA GLY A 161 -28.85 18.52 -15.65
C GLY A 161 -29.66 17.99 -14.46
N LEU A 162 -28.94 17.72 -13.35
CA LEU A 162 -29.26 17.82 -11.91
C LEU A 162 -30.63 17.38 -11.33
N SER A 163 -31.55 16.75 -12.08
CA SER A 163 -32.90 16.50 -11.55
C SER A 163 -33.59 15.26 -12.13
N SER A 164 -32.93 14.09 -12.13
CA SER A 164 -33.63 12.84 -12.48
C SER A 164 -33.33 11.63 -11.61
N LEU A 165 -32.73 11.83 -10.43
CA LEU A 165 -32.80 10.82 -9.36
C LEU A 165 -33.86 11.26 -8.36
N SER A 166 -35.11 10.83 -8.56
CA SER A 166 -36.06 10.85 -7.46
C SER A 166 -35.67 9.74 -6.50
N PHE A 167 -35.05 10.09 -5.38
CA PHE A 167 -34.94 9.17 -4.26
C PHE A 167 -36.30 9.11 -3.56
N ALA A 168 -36.83 7.91 -3.34
CA ALA A 168 -38.14 7.72 -2.70
C ALA A 168 -38.25 8.30 -1.27
N SER A 169 -37.11 8.66 -0.67
CA SER A 169 -37.00 9.23 0.68
C SER A 169 -36.74 10.74 0.62
N SER A 170 -37.30 11.49 1.57
CA SER A 170 -37.02 12.92 1.75
C SER A 170 -35.55 13.23 2.11
N ALA A 171 -34.77 12.22 2.46
CA ALA A 171 -33.34 12.32 2.71
C ALA A 171 -32.53 11.74 1.54
N LEU A 172 -31.57 12.51 1.02
CA LEU A 172 -30.62 12.06 0.01
C LEU A 172 -29.78 10.88 0.55
N PRO A 173 -29.40 9.91 -0.30
CA PRO A 173 -28.56 8.80 0.15
C PRO A 173 -27.18 9.31 0.56
N GLN A 174 -26.69 8.78 1.68
CA GLN A 174 -25.37 9.08 2.21
C GLN A 174 -24.30 8.25 1.50
N LEU A 175 -23.08 8.78 1.46
CA LEU A 175 -21.92 8.15 0.87
C LEU A 175 -21.63 6.80 1.54
N GLU A 176 -21.69 5.72 0.76
CA GLU A 176 -21.35 4.36 1.23
C GLU A 176 -19.86 4.07 1.00
N ARG A 177 -19.30 4.58 -0.11
CA ARG A 177 -17.91 4.30 -0.48
C ARG A 177 -17.30 5.39 -1.31
N MET A 178 -16.05 5.74 -1.00
CA MET A 178 -15.19 6.58 -1.82
C MET A 178 -14.00 5.75 -2.29
N THR A 179 -13.60 5.89 -3.55
CA THR A 179 -12.45 5.18 -4.09
C THR A 179 -11.54 6.16 -4.80
N LEU A 180 -10.28 6.25 -4.37
CA LEU A 180 -9.21 7.01 -4.99
C LEU A 180 -8.35 6.08 -5.86
N PHE A 181 -8.04 6.52 -7.07
CA PHE A 181 -7.24 5.74 -8.04
C PHE A 181 -6.57 6.70 -9.04
N ASN A 182 -5.65 6.19 -9.86
CA ASN A 182 -5.11 6.95 -11.00
C ASN A 182 -5.92 6.63 -12.26
N GLY A 183 -6.54 7.61 -12.92
CA GLY A 183 -7.35 7.38 -14.13
C GLY A 183 -8.77 7.94 -14.08
N LEU A 184 -9.63 7.51 -15.02
CA LEU A 184 -10.96 8.10 -15.23
C LEU A 184 -12.09 7.43 -14.42
N SER A 185 -11.95 6.15 -14.13
CA SER A 185 -12.88 5.38 -13.31
C SER A 185 -12.17 4.14 -12.75
N PRO A 186 -12.74 3.44 -11.74
CA PRO A 186 -12.16 2.19 -11.24
C PRO A 186 -12.00 1.11 -12.32
N ALA A 187 -12.82 1.13 -13.38
CA ALA A 187 -12.70 0.22 -14.52
C ALA A 187 -11.64 0.65 -15.56
N LYS A 188 -11.25 1.94 -15.55
CA LYS A 188 -10.28 2.54 -16.47
C LYS A 188 -9.09 3.13 -15.70
N MET A 189 -8.58 2.37 -14.74
CA MET A 189 -7.40 2.75 -13.96
C MET A 189 -6.14 2.64 -14.81
N LYS A 190 -5.20 3.54 -14.54
CA LYS A 190 -3.83 3.50 -15.03
C LYS A 190 -2.92 3.08 -13.89
N THR A 191 -1.80 2.44 -14.22
CA THR A 191 -0.73 2.19 -13.26
C THR A 191 -0.24 3.54 -12.72
N PRO A 192 -0.29 3.78 -11.39
CA PRO A 192 0.30 4.98 -10.82
C PRO A 192 1.81 5.01 -11.03
N GLU A 193 2.35 6.18 -11.34
CA GLU A 193 3.79 6.39 -11.32
C GLU A 193 4.27 6.39 -9.88
N ILE A 194 5.49 5.91 -9.66
CA ILE A 194 6.09 5.86 -8.34
C ILE A 194 6.50 7.29 -7.96
N PRO A 195 5.99 7.84 -6.84
CA PRO A 195 6.35 9.19 -6.42
C PRO A 195 7.85 9.32 -6.13
N GLN A 196 8.46 10.45 -6.50
CA GLN A 196 9.88 10.70 -6.23
C GLN A 196 10.20 10.72 -4.73
N VAL A 197 9.26 11.20 -3.89
CA VAL A 197 9.40 11.21 -2.42
C VAL A 197 9.60 9.81 -1.80
N VAL A 198 9.35 8.74 -2.56
CA VAL A 198 9.63 7.37 -2.11
C VAL A 198 11.12 7.05 -2.09
N TYR A 199 11.93 7.75 -2.90
CA TYR A 199 13.37 7.53 -2.94
C TYR A 199 14.02 8.19 -1.72
N CYS A 200 14.03 9.51 -1.57
CA CYS A 200 14.57 10.22 -0.38
C CYS A 200 15.86 9.57 0.18
N GLY A 201 16.82 9.25 -0.69
CA GLY A 201 18.08 8.58 -0.34
C GLY A 201 18.03 7.05 -0.15
N ASN A 202 16.86 6.42 -0.30
CA ASN A 202 16.69 4.96 -0.24
C ASN A 202 16.72 4.33 -1.64
N PRO A 203 17.49 3.25 -1.83
CA PRO A 203 17.43 2.47 -3.04
C PRO A 203 16.10 1.73 -3.16
N ARG A 204 15.56 1.67 -4.38
CA ARG A 204 14.40 0.84 -4.69
C ARG A 204 14.79 -0.26 -5.66
N ILE A 205 14.36 -1.49 -5.39
CA ILE A 205 14.45 -2.56 -6.38
C ILE A 205 13.40 -2.36 -7.47
N VAL A 206 13.87 -2.34 -8.72
CA VAL A 206 13.06 -2.30 -9.92
C VAL A 206 12.83 -3.71 -10.45
N LEU A 207 13.87 -4.53 -10.40
CA LEU A 207 13.85 -5.89 -10.95
C LEU A 207 14.85 -6.77 -10.19
N ALA A 208 14.47 -8.02 -9.95
CA ALA A 208 15.36 -9.07 -9.47
C ALA A 208 15.27 -10.26 -10.42
N GLU A 209 16.40 -10.65 -11.01
CA GLU A 209 16.50 -11.73 -11.98
C GLU A 209 17.40 -12.85 -11.48
N ASN A 210 17.10 -14.06 -11.91
CA ASN A 210 17.93 -15.22 -11.63
C ASN A 210 19.24 -15.13 -12.42
N ILE A 211 20.37 -15.40 -11.74
CA ILE A 211 21.64 -15.68 -12.39
C ILE A 211 21.80 -17.18 -12.41
N ASN A 212 21.85 -17.76 -13.60
CA ASN A 212 22.04 -19.20 -13.80
C ASN A 212 23.45 -19.49 -14.34
N SER A 213 24.02 -20.61 -13.92
CA SER A 213 25.22 -21.20 -14.52
C SER A 213 24.93 -21.68 -15.95
N GLU A 214 25.98 -22.01 -16.71
CA GLU A 214 25.87 -22.59 -18.06
C GLU A 214 25.01 -23.88 -18.05
N ASP A 215 25.10 -24.66 -16.98
CA ASP A 215 24.31 -25.89 -16.77
C ASP A 215 22.86 -25.63 -16.30
N GLY A 216 22.42 -24.36 -16.26
CA GLY A 216 21.07 -23.97 -15.84
C GLY A 216 20.81 -23.93 -14.33
N ARG A 217 21.83 -24.19 -13.50
CA ARG A 217 21.72 -24.10 -12.04
C ARG A 217 21.65 -22.64 -11.57
N LEU A 218 20.71 -22.30 -10.70
CA LEU A 218 20.65 -21.00 -10.04
C LEU A 218 21.89 -20.79 -9.15
N ILE A 219 22.66 -19.74 -9.42
CA ILE A 219 23.90 -19.40 -8.70
C ILE A 219 23.84 -18.02 -8.03
N GLY A 220 22.80 -17.24 -8.28
CA GLY A 220 22.65 -15.92 -7.67
C GLY A 220 21.45 -15.15 -8.16
N LEU A 221 21.39 -13.89 -7.77
CA LEU A 221 20.37 -12.91 -8.14
C LEU A 221 21.03 -11.64 -8.67
N LYS A 222 20.56 -11.14 -9.81
CA LYS A 222 20.91 -9.82 -10.31
C LYS A 222 19.82 -8.86 -9.91
N ILE A 223 20.17 -7.86 -9.12
CA ILE A 223 19.22 -6.88 -8.61
C ILE A 223 19.48 -5.54 -9.28
N LYS A 224 18.44 -5.00 -9.91
CA LYS A 224 18.41 -3.67 -10.49
C LYS A 224 17.78 -2.70 -9.50
N PHE A 225 18.53 -1.70 -9.10
CA PHE A 225 18.06 -0.61 -8.25
C PHE A 225 17.81 0.64 -9.06
N LYS A 226 16.92 1.46 -8.53
CA LYS A 226 16.80 2.87 -8.88
C LYS A 226 17.10 3.70 -7.63
N ILE A 227 18.06 4.61 -7.75
CA ILE A 227 18.60 5.40 -6.65
C ILE A 227 18.66 6.88 -7.03
N GLU A 228 18.65 7.75 -6.03
CA GLU A 228 18.96 9.18 -6.20
C GLU A 228 20.48 9.38 -6.13
N GLU A 229 21.07 9.94 -7.17
CA GLU A 229 22.51 10.22 -7.26
C GLU A 229 22.75 11.67 -7.70
N VAL A 230 23.81 12.28 -7.16
CA VAL A 230 24.26 13.61 -7.58
C VAL A 230 25.06 13.45 -8.87
N THR A 231 24.62 14.06 -9.96
CA THR A 231 25.38 14.09 -11.21
C THR A 231 26.30 15.30 -11.27
N ASP A 232 27.44 15.17 -11.94
CA ASP A 232 28.57 16.12 -12.01
C ASP A 232 28.23 17.55 -12.52
N HIS A 233 26.97 17.84 -12.85
CA HIS A 233 26.58 19.05 -13.59
C HIS A 233 25.63 20.00 -12.86
N SER A 234 25.10 19.63 -11.68
CA SER A 234 24.41 20.58 -10.80
C SER A 234 24.31 20.02 -9.38
N VAL A 235 24.91 20.72 -8.41
CA VAL A 235 24.94 20.33 -6.99
C VAL A 235 23.53 20.28 -6.35
N ASP A 236 22.51 20.82 -7.04
CA ASP A 236 21.18 21.06 -6.49
C ASP A 236 20.08 20.10 -6.97
N GLU A 237 20.34 19.18 -7.92
CA GLU A 237 19.32 18.23 -8.41
C GLU A 237 19.80 16.77 -8.36
N LEU A 238 19.15 15.98 -7.51
CA LEU A 238 19.30 14.53 -7.47
C LEU A 238 18.61 13.92 -8.70
N GLN A 239 19.34 13.11 -9.47
CA GLN A 239 18.78 12.38 -10.59
C GLN A 239 18.57 10.91 -10.23
N LEU A 240 17.50 10.32 -10.77
CA LEU A 240 17.24 8.89 -10.59
C LEU A 240 18.07 8.08 -11.59
N VAL A 241 19.04 7.32 -11.07
CA VAL A 241 19.92 6.45 -11.85
C VAL A 241 19.58 5.00 -11.58
N GLU A 242 19.69 4.15 -12.60
CA GLU A 242 19.58 2.71 -12.46
C GLU A 242 20.95 2.06 -12.30
N ILE A 243 21.10 1.23 -11.27
CA ILE A 243 22.32 0.46 -11.02
C ILE A 243 22.00 -1.02 -10.92
N GLU A 244 22.91 -1.88 -11.39
CA GLU A 244 22.77 -3.34 -11.30
C GLU A 244 23.82 -3.92 -10.36
N ARG A 245 23.40 -4.80 -9.44
CA ARG A 245 24.29 -5.51 -8.52
C ARG A 245 24.00 -7.02 -8.55
N PRO A 246 24.95 -7.85 -9.01
CA PRO A 246 24.83 -9.31 -8.93
C PRO A 246 25.25 -9.79 -7.54
N ILE A 247 24.43 -10.63 -6.91
CA ILE A 247 24.69 -11.30 -5.65
C ILE A 247 24.73 -12.79 -5.91
N PHE A 248 25.81 -13.44 -5.53
CA PHE A 248 25.98 -14.88 -5.72
C PHE A 248 25.74 -15.62 -4.42
N PHE A 249 25.26 -16.86 -4.52
CA PHE A 249 25.21 -17.74 -3.36
C PHE A 249 26.65 -18.04 -2.90
N ASN A 250 26.86 -18.06 -1.58
CA ASN A 250 28.17 -18.12 -0.91
C ASN A 250 29.01 -16.81 -1.02
N ASP A 251 28.44 -15.69 -1.47
CA ASP A 251 29.08 -14.38 -1.24
C ASP A 251 29.25 -14.13 0.27
N THR A 252 30.36 -13.51 0.68
CA THR A 252 30.55 -13.15 2.09
C THR A 252 29.55 -12.06 2.50
N GLN A 253 29.26 -11.98 3.80
CA GLN A 253 28.41 -10.92 4.37
C GLN A 253 28.88 -9.52 3.94
N GLU A 254 30.19 -9.26 3.94
CA GLU A 254 30.77 -7.98 3.55
C GLU A 254 30.52 -7.68 2.07
N ALA A 255 30.63 -8.69 1.20
CA ALA A 255 30.36 -8.55 -0.23
C ALA A 255 28.88 -8.22 -0.48
N VAL A 256 27.96 -8.86 0.25
CA VAL A 256 26.53 -8.56 0.17
C VAL A 256 26.25 -7.15 0.66
N MET A 257 26.73 -6.77 1.84
CA MET A 257 26.49 -5.43 2.40
C MET A 257 27.09 -4.32 1.53
N THR A 258 28.20 -4.59 0.84
CA THR A 258 28.77 -3.65 -0.14
C THR A 258 27.86 -3.44 -1.34
N LYS A 259 27.10 -4.47 -1.74
CA LYS A 259 26.19 -4.43 -2.89
C LYS A 259 24.80 -3.90 -2.54
N LEU A 260 24.26 -4.25 -1.38
CA LEU A 260 22.89 -3.95 -0.94
C LEU A 260 22.78 -2.81 0.07
N GLY A 261 23.89 -2.42 0.72
CA GLY A 261 23.87 -1.58 1.91
C GLY A 261 23.59 -2.39 3.18
N ALA A 262 23.33 -1.68 4.28
CA ALA A 262 23.03 -2.29 5.56
C ALA A 262 21.62 -2.93 5.57
N PRO A 263 21.44 -4.11 6.19
CA PRO A 263 20.12 -4.71 6.35
C PRO A 263 19.26 -3.88 7.31
N SER A 264 17.94 -3.89 7.08
CA SER A 264 16.97 -3.27 8.00
C SER A 264 16.97 -3.96 9.37
N LYS A 265 17.18 -5.29 9.40
CA LYS A 265 17.29 -6.07 10.64
C LYS A 265 18.06 -7.35 10.42
N ILE A 266 18.79 -7.79 11.43
CA ILE A 266 19.47 -9.09 11.49
C ILE A 266 18.68 -9.97 12.44
N TYR A 267 18.40 -11.20 12.02
CA TYR A 267 17.71 -12.20 12.84
C TYR A 267 18.59 -13.41 13.02
N TYR A 268 18.65 -13.92 14.25
CA TYR A 268 19.38 -15.14 14.57
C TYR A 268 18.38 -16.29 14.64
N LYS A 269 18.70 -17.40 13.98
CA LYS A 269 17.93 -18.62 14.07
C LYS A 269 18.00 -19.11 15.51
N SER A 270 16.85 -19.22 16.15
CA SER A 270 16.74 -19.80 17.48
C SER A 270 16.90 -21.31 17.34
N GLU A 271 18.13 -21.82 17.41
CA GLU A 271 18.35 -23.25 17.48
C GLU A 271 18.05 -23.72 18.91
N GLU A 272 16.83 -24.20 19.17
CA GLU A 272 16.61 -25.13 20.28
C GLU A 272 17.27 -26.48 19.91
N LYS A 273 18.60 -26.51 19.86
CA LYS A 273 19.36 -27.76 19.85
C LYS A 273 19.08 -28.44 21.20
N MET A 274 18.28 -29.51 21.21
CA MET A 274 18.07 -30.30 22.42
C MET A 274 19.42 -30.74 22.98
N LEU A 275 19.81 -30.19 24.14
CA LEU A 275 21.10 -30.39 24.82
C LEU A 275 21.42 -31.86 25.15
N ILE A 276 20.48 -32.77 24.94
CA ILE A 276 20.55 -34.20 25.28
C ILE A 276 21.50 -34.97 24.35
N GLN A 277 21.81 -34.46 23.15
CA GLN A 277 22.76 -35.12 22.24
C GLN A 277 24.23 -34.74 22.45
N ARG A 278 24.54 -33.73 23.29
CA ARG A 278 25.94 -33.34 23.56
C ARG A 278 26.64 -34.23 24.60
N SER A 279 25.94 -35.14 25.28
CA SER A 279 26.47 -35.82 26.47
C SER A 279 26.57 -37.36 26.42
N THR A 280 26.58 -38.02 25.25
CA THR A 280 26.59 -39.51 25.27
C THR A 280 27.51 -40.23 24.30
N THR A 281 28.35 -39.57 23.50
CA THR A 281 29.39 -40.29 22.73
C THR A 281 30.67 -39.49 22.62
N GLY A 282 31.68 -39.90 23.39
CA GLY A 282 33.09 -39.81 23.01
C GLY A 282 33.69 -38.40 22.92
N SER A 283 34.39 -38.02 23.98
CA SER A 283 35.51 -37.09 23.95
C SER A 283 36.48 -37.48 22.82
N GLU A 284 36.51 -36.74 21.70
CA GLU A 284 37.67 -36.53 20.80
C GLU A 284 37.27 -35.81 19.48
N ARG A 285 36.59 -34.66 19.53
CA ARG A 285 36.61 -33.64 18.45
C ARG A 285 36.44 -32.25 19.05
N LEU A 286 37.43 -31.82 19.83
CA LEU A 286 37.66 -30.41 20.12
C LEU A 286 38.49 -29.83 18.97
N ASN A 287 37.89 -29.70 17.79
CA ASN A 287 38.36 -28.93 16.65
C ASN A 287 37.31 -29.08 15.56
N ASP A 288 36.43 -28.09 15.45
CA ASP A 288 36.06 -27.46 14.18
C ASP A 288 35.13 -26.29 14.56
N GLY A 289 35.70 -25.08 14.62
CA GLY A 289 34.98 -23.83 14.85
C GLY A 289 34.00 -23.45 13.73
N GLU A 290 33.57 -24.42 12.93
CA GLU A 290 32.52 -24.28 11.91
C GLU A 290 31.12 -24.52 12.47
N ASP A 291 30.97 -25.36 13.50
CA ASP A 291 29.65 -25.75 14.04
C ASP A 291 29.06 -24.78 15.08
N ASP A 292 29.79 -23.71 15.40
CA ASP A 292 29.41 -22.68 16.40
C ASP A 292 29.11 -21.32 15.75
N LYS A 293 29.03 -21.24 14.43
CA LYS A 293 28.52 -20.04 13.75
C LYS A 293 27.01 -19.99 13.94
N ALA A 294 26.56 -18.96 14.65
CA ALA A 294 25.13 -18.70 14.78
C ALA A 294 24.54 -18.46 13.38
N ASP A 295 23.60 -19.31 12.96
CA ASP A 295 22.82 -19.07 11.75
C ASP A 295 22.06 -17.74 11.91
N PHE A 296 22.28 -16.79 11.00
CA PHE A 296 21.52 -15.55 10.95
C PHE A 296 21.10 -15.21 9.53
N PHE A 297 20.07 -14.37 9.38
CA PHE A 297 19.62 -13.88 8.09
C PHE A 297 19.43 -12.37 8.11
N PHE A 298 19.69 -11.76 6.94
CA PHE A 298 19.50 -10.35 6.70
C PHE A 298 18.10 -10.07 6.16
N ASN A 299 17.42 -9.13 6.80
CA ASN A 299 16.15 -8.60 6.33
C ASN A 299 16.38 -7.23 5.68
N TYR A 300 16.11 -7.13 4.38
CA TYR A 300 16.17 -5.90 3.59
C TYR A 300 14.76 -5.40 3.26
N PHE A 301 13.92 -5.31 4.29
CA PHE A 301 12.51 -4.91 4.16
C PHE A 301 12.35 -3.55 3.47
N SER A 302 13.28 -2.60 3.70
CA SER A 302 13.31 -1.32 2.98
C SER A 302 13.48 -1.46 1.47
N LEU A 303 14.11 -2.56 1.00
CA LEU A 303 14.27 -2.89 -0.42
C LEU A 303 13.15 -3.80 -0.94
N GLY A 304 12.19 -4.20 -0.09
CA GLY A 304 11.15 -5.16 -0.43
C GLY A 304 11.63 -6.62 -0.46
N MET A 305 12.78 -6.93 0.13
CA MET A 305 13.30 -8.30 0.21
C MET A 305 13.39 -8.79 1.64
N VAL A 306 12.90 -10.00 1.91
CA VAL A 306 12.89 -10.61 3.24
C VAL A 306 13.60 -11.95 3.20
N GLY A 307 14.57 -12.14 4.10
CA GLY A 307 15.20 -13.43 4.38
C GLY A 307 16.28 -13.85 3.39
N PHE A 308 17.44 -13.21 3.43
CA PHE A 308 18.65 -13.76 2.81
C PHE A 308 19.49 -14.53 3.82
N ASN A 309 19.71 -15.81 3.53
CA ASN A 309 20.72 -16.63 4.19
C ASN A 309 21.89 -16.76 3.20
N PHE A 310 23.09 -16.41 3.64
CA PHE A 310 24.29 -16.34 2.79
C PHE A 310 25.30 -17.41 3.21
#